data_AF-A0A4Y2JAT7-F1
#
_entry.id   AF-A0A4Y2JAT7-F1
#
_cell.length_a   1.000
_cell.length_b   1.000
_cell.length_c   1.000
_cell.angle_alpha   90.00
_cell.angle_beta   90.00
_cell.angle_gamma   90.00
#
_symmetry.space_group_name_H-M   'P 1'
#
loop_
_entity.id
_entity.type
_entity.pdbx_description
1 polymer ?
#
loop_
_entity_poly.entity_id
_entity_poly.type
_entity_poly.pdbx_seq_one_letter_code
_entity_poly.pdbx_strand_id
1 'polypeptide(L)'
;MTYPLLFPSGECSWNTGMEHVEERRTEKRTRVTQLQYYACRLSQRNGFSILHNSGKLFQQYIVDAYVKTEGSRLHFLRQNKKDLRIELYRGLLDALECRAHNENIRTGKLIIQPSSFQGSPRHMQQNGPYACDVTSSDT
;
A
#
# COMPACT_ATOMS: atom_id res chain seq x y z
N MET A 1 20.08 2.10 -2.99
CA MET A 1 20.19 1.72 -4.42
C MET A 1 20.46 2.98 -5.22
N THR A 2 21.69 3.12 -5.70
CA THR A 2 22.17 4.28 -6.48
C THR A 2 22.58 3.77 -7.86
N TYR A 3 22.19 4.47 -8.93
CA TYR A 3 22.46 4.07 -10.31
C TYR A 3 23.24 5.16 -11.06
N PRO A 4 24.56 5.30 -10.82
CA PRO A 4 25.37 6.37 -11.42
C PRO A 4 25.34 6.34 -12.97
N LEU A 5 25.31 5.14 -13.56
CA LEU A 5 25.26 4.96 -15.02
C LEU A 5 23.92 5.41 -15.62
N LEU A 6 22.81 5.31 -14.88
CA LEU A 6 21.50 5.77 -15.34
C LEU A 6 21.32 7.28 -15.12
N PHE A 7 22.03 7.86 -14.14
CA PHE A 7 21.91 9.26 -13.76
C PHE A 7 23.29 9.92 -13.64
N PRO A 8 24.00 10.17 -14.76
CA PRO A 8 25.35 10.74 -14.75
C PRO A 8 25.40 12.16 -14.16
N SER A 9 24.31 12.91 -14.30
CA SER A 9 24.12 14.26 -13.77
C SER A 9 23.72 14.30 -12.29
N GLY A 10 23.55 13.15 -11.63
CA GLY A 10 23.18 13.08 -10.21
C GLY A 10 21.71 13.44 -9.94
N GLU A 11 20.79 13.10 -10.84
CA GLU A 11 19.36 13.39 -10.64
C GLU A 11 18.84 12.87 -9.30
N CYS A 12 18.09 13.74 -8.60
CA CYS A 12 17.49 13.38 -7.32
C CYS A 12 16.40 12.31 -7.53
N SER A 13 16.44 11.27 -6.70
CA SER A 13 15.41 10.24 -6.65
C SER A 13 14.10 10.80 -6.08
N TRP A 14 13.01 10.02 -6.20
CA TRP A 14 11.74 10.38 -5.56
C TRP A 14 11.94 10.65 -4.07
N ASN A 15 11.35 11.75 -3.60
CA ASN A 15 11.29 12.11 -2.19
C ASN A 15 9.89 12.60 -1.83
N THR A 16 9.53 12.53 -0.55
CA THR A 16 8.20 12.92 -0.07
C THR A 16 7.91 14.40 -0.26
N GLY A 17 8.94 15.25 -0.44
CA GLY A 17 8.80 16.68 -0.70
C GLY A 17 8.45 17.04 -2.14
N MET A 18 8.43 16.09 -3.08
CA MET A 18 8.12 16.39 -4.48
C MET A 18 6.63 16.76 -4.66
N GLU A 19 6.40 17.98 -5.15
CA GLU A 19 5.07 18.50 -5.48
C GLU A 19 4.73 18.32 -6.96
N HIS A 20 3.44 18.24 -7.25
CA HIS A 20 2.94 18.29 -8.62
C HIS A 20 3.21 19.68 -9.22
N VAL A 21 3.49 19.72 -10.52
CA VAL A 21 3.50 20.98 -11.29
C VAL A 21 2.14 21.66 -11.14
N GLU A 22 2.12 22.99 -11.01
CA GLU A 22 0.92 23.80 -10.73
C GLU A 22 -0.30 23.42 -11.60
N GLU A 23 -0.10 23.12 -12.88
CA GLU A 23 -1.16 22.68 -13.82
C GLU A 23 -1.83 21.35 -13.44
N ARG A 24 -1.09 20.44 -12.79
CA ARG A 24 -1.58 19.12 -12.35
C ARG A 24 -1.84 19.07 -10.84
N ARG A 25 -1.61 20.17 -10.12
CA ARG A 25 -1.84 20.30 -8.69
C ARG A 25 -3.35 20.45 -8.45
N THR A 26 -3.89 19.63 -7.57
CA THR A 26 -5.27 19.78 -7.09
C THR A 26 -5.22 20.07 -5.59
N GLU A 27 -6.22 20.76 -5.03
CA GLU A 27 -6.31 21.05 -3.59
C GLU A 27 -6.11 19.79 -2.72
N LYS A 28 -6.60 18.64 -3.18
CA LYS A 28 -6.45 17.35 -2.48
C LYS A 28 -5.18 16.58 -2.83
N ARG A 29 -4.52 16.88 -3.95
CA ARG A 29 -3.37 16.12 -4.48
C ARG A 29 -2.22 17.05 -4.84
N THR A 30 -1.51 17.45 -3.80
CA THR A 30 -0.38 18.36 -3.88
C THR A 30 0.93 17.65 -4.17
N ARG A 31 1.10 16.43 -3.64
CA ARG A 31 2.37 15.68 -3.64
C ARG A 31 2.38 14.59 -4.70
N VAL A 32 3.52 14.42 -5.37
CA VAL A 32 3.73 13.36 -6.36
C VAL A 32 3.89 12.02 -5.64
N THR A 33 3.04 11.05 -5.99
CA THR A 33 3.20 9.70 -5.43
C THR A 33 4.39 8.98 -6.07
N GLN A 34 5.01 8.07 -5.32
CA GLN A 34 6.14 7.29 -5.81
C GLN A 34 5.79 6.51 -7.09
N LEU A 35 4.56 5.99 -7.18
CA LEU A 35 4.06 5.33 -8.39
C LEU A 35 3.98 6.30 -9.58
N GLN A 36 3.46 7.51 -9.38
CA GLN A 36 3.37 8.51 -10.47
C GLN A 36 4.76 8.93 -10.96
N TYR A 37 5.71 9.10 -10.04
CA TYR A 37 7.08 9.42 -10.38
C TYR A 37 7.72 8.32 -11.26
N TYR A 38 7.62 7.06 -10.83
CA TYR A 38 8.18 5.95 -11.60
C TYR A 38 7.43 5.75 -12.92
N ALA A 39 6.10 5.86 -12.96
CA ALA A 39 5.33 5.75 -14.19
C ALA A 39 5.72 6.85 -15.22
N CYS A 40 5.92 8.09 -14.77
CA CYS A 40 6.33 9.20 -15.64
C CYS A 40 7.75 9.04 -16.20
N ARG A 41 8.63 8.36 -15.44
CA ARG A 41 10.02 8.11 -15.83
C ARG A 41 10.18 6.86 -16.70
N LEU A 42 9.31 5.86 -16.49
CA LEU A 42 9.23 4.64 -17.30
C LEU A 42 8.38 4.83 -18.57
N SER A 43 7.66 5.95 -18.72
CA SER A 43 6.93 6.22 -19.95
C SER A 43 7.90 6.36 -21.12
N GLN A 44 7.55 5.76 -22.25
CA GLN A 44 8.31 5.90 -23.48
C GLN A 44 8.06 7.30 -24.04
N ARG A 45 9.13 8.02 -24.35
CA ARG A 45 9.11 9.35 -24.95
C ARG A 45 9.82 9.32 -26.29
N ASN A 46 9.47 10.22 -27.18
CA ASN A 46 10.16 10.36 -28.47
C ASN A 46 11.58 10.88 -28.21
N GLY A 47 12.59 10.04 -28.42
CA GLY A 47 14.00 10.39 -28.25
C GLY A 47 14.87 9.28 -27.65
N PHE A 48 16.19 9.52 -27.60
CA PHE A 48 17.12 8.62 -26.91
C PHE A 48 16.96 8.77 -25.40
N SER A 49 16.60 7.67 -24.72
CA SER A 49 16.56 7.59 -23.26
C SER A 49 17.62 6.61 -22.78
N ILE A 50 18.58 7.08 -22.00
CA ILE A 50 19.60 6.23 -21.35
C ILE A 50 18.92 5.12 -20.58
N LEU A 51 17.83 5.46 -19.89
CA LEU A 51 17.09 4.57 -19.01
C LEU A 51 16.51 3.37 -19.76
N HIS A 52 15.89 3.59 -20.92
CA HIS A 52 15.31 2.53 -21.76
C HIS A 52 16.36 1.73 -22.54
N ASN A 53 17.54 2.31 -22.79
CA ASN A 53 18.61 1.69 -23.57
C ASN A 53 19.67 0.95 -22.72
N SER A 54 19.49 0.91 -21.40
CA SER A 54 20.46 0.33 -20.45
C SER A 54 20.33 -1.19 -20.25
N GLY A 55 19.43 -1.87 -20.97
CA GLY A 55 19.33 -3.33 -20.99
C GLY A 55 19.09 -3.96 -19.60
N LYS A 56 20.00 -4.81 -19.11
CA LYS A 56 19.85 -5.49 -17.80
C LYS A 56 19.76 -4.52 -16.62
N LEU A 57 20.46 -3.39 -16.70
CA LEU A 57 20.43 -2.37 -15.66
C LEU A 57 19.05 -1.71 -15.55
N PHE A 58 18.35 -1.59 -16.69
CA PHE A 58 16.97 -1.13 -16.72
C PHE A 58 16.01 -2.11 -16.05
N GLN A 59 16.19 -3.41 -16.27
CA GLN A 59 15.38 -4.45 -15.62
C GLN A 59 15.55 -4.39 -14.10
N GLN A 60 16.79 -4.28 -13.61
CA GLN A 60 17.06 -4.12 -12.17
C GLN A 60 16.40 -2.84 -11.62
N TYR A 61 16.48 -1.75 -12.36
CA TYR A 61 15.84 -0.49 -11.98
C TYR A 61 14.31 -0.61 -11.85
N ILE A 62 13.65 -1.35 -12.76
CA ILE A 62 12.20 -1.59 -12.68
C ILE A 62 11.85 -2.39 -11.43
N VAL A 63 12.60 -3.47 -11.16
CA VAL A 63 12.36 -4.32 -9.98
C VAL A 63 12.52 -3.49 -8.69
N ASP A 64 13.57 -2.69 -8.60
CA ASP A 64 13.81 -1.82 -7.45
C ASP A 64 12.72 -0.74 -7.29
N ALA A 65 12.26 -0.15 -8.39
CA ALA A 65 11.15 0.80 -8.38
C ALA A 65 9.85 0.16 -7.87
N TYR A 66 9.58 -1.10 -8.26
CA TYR A 66 8.44 -1.87 -7.79
C TYR A 66 8.55 -2.15 -6.28
N VAL A 67 9.68 -2.69 -5.81
CA VAL A 67 9.90 -2.99 -4.38
C VAL A 67 9.74 -1.75 -3.51
N LYS A 68 10.27 -0.60 -3.96
CA LYS A 68 10.11 0.68 -3.24
C LYS A 68 8.64 1.12 -3.17
N THR A 69 7.92 1.02 -4.29
CA THR A 69 6.51 1.41 -4.37
C THR A 69 5.65 0.50 -3.48
N GLU A 70 5.90 -0.80 -3.52
CA GLU A 70 5.18 -1.78 -2.69
C GLU A 70 5.51 -1.61 -1.21
N GLY A 71 6.78 -1.33 -0.87
CA GLY A 71 7.19 -0.97 0.48
C GLY A 71 6.41 0.23 1.02
N SER A 72 6.26 1.28 0.22
CA SER A 72 5.45 2.45 0.58
C SER A 72 3.96 2.12 0.75
N ARG A 73 3.38 1.25 -0.09
CA ARG A 73 1.99 0.79 0.04
C ARG A 73 1.79 -0.02 1.32
N LEU A 74 2.68 -0.96 1.60
CA LEU A 74 2.65 -1.77 2.82
C LEU A 74 2.82 -0.90 4.06
N HIS A 75 3.68 0.10 4.00
CA HIS A 75 3.86 1.07 5.08
C HIS A 75 2.57 1.86 5.35
N PHE A 76 1.92 2.36 4.30
CA PHE A 76 0.62 3.02 4.40
C PHE A 76 -0.43 2.09 5.03
N LEU A 77 -0.55 0.85 4.54
CA LEU A 77 -1.48 -0.13 5.09
C LEU A 77 -1.19 -0.42 6.56
N ARG A 78 0.08 -0.51 6.96
CA ARG A 78 0.50 -0.72 8.36
C ARG A 78 0.12 0.44 9.27
N GLN A 79 0.27 1.68 8.81
CA GLN A 79 -0.07 2.87 9.60
C GLN A 79 -1.57 3.08 9.72
N ASN A 80 -2.32 2.82 8.66
CA ASN A 80 -3.76 3.08 8.59
C ASN A 80 -4.61 1.84 8.96
N LYS A 81 -4.00 0.80 9.56
CA LYS A 81 -4.71 -0.45 9.93
C LYS A 81 -5.94 -0.21 10.79
N LYS A 82 -5.88 0.77 11.70
CA LYS A 82 -6.99 1.06 12.64
C LYS A 82 -8.18 1.66 11.88
N ASP A 83 -7.92 2.64 11.04
CA ASP A 83 -8.97 3.35 10.30
C ASP A 83 -9.62 2.43 9.26
N LEU A 84 -8.81 1.63 8.54
CA LEU A 84 -9.32 0.62 7.61
C LEU A 84 -10.19 -0.44 8.29
N ARG A 85 -9.86 -0.81 9.54
CA ARG A 85 -10.68 -1.73 10.34
C ARG A 85 -12.00 -1.08 10.74
N ILE A 86 -11.98 0.18 11.16
CA ILE A 86 -13.19 0.92 11.53
C ILE A 86 -14.12 1.05 10.32
N GLU A 87 -13.57 1.38 9.14
CA GLU A 87 -14.33 1.48 7.89
C GLU A 87 -15.00 0.14 7.53
N LEU A 88 -14.26 -0.96 7.62
CA LEU A 88 -14.81 -2.30 7.39
C LEU A 88 -15.94 -2.65 8.37
N TYR A 89 -15.77 -2.33 9.65
CA TYR A 89 -16.80 -2.59 10.66
C TYR A 89 -18.04 -1.74 10.45
N ARG A 90 -17.88 -0.47 10.03
CA ARG A 90 -19.01 0.38 9.68
C ARG A 90 -19.76 -0.17 8.47
N GLY A 91 -19.05 -0.57 7.41
CA GLY A 91 -19.68 -1.19 6.25
C GLY A 91 -20.44 -2.48 6.57
N LEU A 92 -19.93 -3.29 7.50
CA LEU A 92 -20.64 -4.48 7.99
C LEU A 92 -21.91 -4.12 8.75
N LEU A 93 -21.84 -3.12 9.64
CA LEU A 93 -23.02 -2.62 10.37
C LEU A 93 -24.07 -2.09 9.42
N ASP A 94 -23.68 -1.24 8.47
CA ASP A 94 -24.58 -0.67 7.46
C ASP A 94 -25.28 -1.79 6.66
N ALA A 95 -24.54 -2.83 6.25
CA ALA A 95 -25.11 -3.97 5.53
C ALA A 95 -26.11 -4.78 6.38
N LEU A 96 -25.82 -4.97 7.67
CA LEU A 96 -26.72 -5.64 8.60
C LEU A 96 -27.99 -4.83 8.86
N GLU A 97 -27.88 -3.51 8.99
CA GLU A 97 -29.01 -2.61 9.13
C GLU A 97 -29.90 -2.58 7.89
N CYS A 98 -29.30 -2.54 6.68
CA CYS A 98 -30.06 -2.65 5.44
C CYS A 98 -30.83 -3.97 5.35
N ARG A 99 -30.21 -5.09 5.75
CA ARG A 99 -30.88 -6.39 5.77
C ARG A 99 -32.02 -6.43 6.79
N ALA A 100 -31.77 -5.93 7.99
CA ALA A 100 -32.75 -5.88 9.07
C ALA A 100 -33.96 -5.01 8.70
N HIS A 101 -33.74 -3.90 7.99
CA HIS A 101 -34.80 -3.06 7.45
C HIS A 101 -35.64 -3.80 6.40
N ASN A 102 -35.00 -4.54 5.48
CA ASN A 102 -35.69 -5.32 4.46
C ASN A 102 -36.50 -6.50 5.03
N GLU A 103 -36.00 -7.12 6.11
CA GLU A 103 -36.61 -8.31 6.72
C GLU A 103 -37.51 -7.95 7.95
N ASN A 104 -37.66 -6.67 8.31
CA ASN A 104 -38.36 -6.18 9.52
C ASN A 104 -37.85 -6.79 10.85
N ILE A 105 -36.56 -7.12 10.92
CA ILE A 105 -35.93 -7.71 12.09
C ILE A 105 -35.25 -6.60 12.91
N ARG A 106 -35.31 -6.64 14.25
CA ARG A 106 -34.54 -5.72 15.09
C ARG A 106 -33.09 -6.17 15.17
N THR A 107 -32.15 -5.35 14.71
CA THR A 107 -30.71 -5.61 14.81
C THR A 107 -30.24 -5.44 16.27
N GLY A 108 -29.56 -6.45 16.82
CA GLY A 108 -28.93 -6.37 18.13
C GLY A 108 -27.61 -5.57 18.12
N LYS A 109 -27.01 -5.35 19.30
CA LYS A 109 -25.70 -4.68 19.41
C LYS A 109 -24.59 -5.59 18.91
N LEU A 110 -23.90 -5.18 17.85
CA LEU A 110 -22.73 -5.90 17.36
C LEU A 110 -21.53 -5.67 18.30
N ILE A 111 -21.03 -6.73 18.93
CA ILE A 111 -19.81 -6.70 19.74
C ILE A 111 -18.74 -7.55 19.04
N ILE A 112 -17.78 -6.88 18.42
CA ILE A 112 -16.65 -7.52 17.73
C ILE A 112 -15.49 -7.65 18.72
N GLN A 113 -15.19 -8.87 19.19
CA GLN A 113 -14.03 -9.10 20.04
C GLN A 113 -12.71 -9.01 19.26
N PRO A 114 -11.67 -8.32 19.79
CA PRO A 114 -10.36 -8.26 19.15
C PRO A 114 -9.68 -9.64 19.14
N SER A 115 -8.74 -9.87 18.21
CA SER A 115 -7.99 -11.13 18.15
C SER A 115 -7.04 -11.36 19.34
N SER A 116 -6.81 -10.33 20.16
CA SER A 116 -6.12 -10.44 21.44
C SER A 116 -6.97 -11.11 22.53
N PHE A 117 -8.28 -11.25 22.34
CA PHE A 117 -9.14 -11.97 23.28
C PHE A 117 -8.93 -13.48 23.10
N GLN A 118 -8.28 -14.09 24.09
CA GLN A 118 -8.01 -15.53 24.11
C GLN A 118 -9.32 -16.32 23.99
N GLY A 119 -9.33 -17.33 23.12
CA GLY A 119 -10.52 -18.16 22.85
C GLY A 119 -11.52 -17.56 21.86
N SER A 120 -11.34 -16.32 21.37
CA SER A 120 -12.17 -15.84 20.25
C SER A 120 -11.88 -16.64 18.97
N PRO A 121 -12.86 -16.81 18.06
CA PRO A 121 -12.64 -17.44 16.75
C PRO A 121 -11.48 -16.80 15.98
N ARG A 122 -11.29 -15.48 16.09
CA ARG A 122 -10.17 -14.74 15.48
C ARG A 122 -8.82 -15.05 16.12
N HIS A 123 -8.78 -15.20 17.44
CA HIS A 123 -7.56 -15.59 18.15
C HIS A 123 -7.10 -16.99 17.70
N MET A 124 -8.04 -17.94 17.59
CA MET A 124 -7.76 -19.30 17.15
C MET A 124 -7.34 -19.38 15.68
N GLN A 125 -7.83 -18.49 14.81
CA GLN A 125 -7.39 -18.43 13.41
C GLN A 125 -5.98 -17.84 13.26
N GLN A 126 -5.59 -16.86 14.09
CA GLN A 126 -4.27 -16.23 14.01
C GLN A 126 -3.17 -17.01 14.73
N ASN A 127 -3.50 -17.68 15.84
CA ASN A 127 -2.53 -18.31 16.73
C ASN A 127 -2.80 -19.81 16.94
N GLY A 128 -3.78 -20.38 16.24
CA GLY A 128 -4.05 -21.82 16.31
C GLY A 128 -2.96 -22.62 15.58
N PRO A 129 -2.92 -23.95 15.79
CA PRO A 129 -1.86 -24.84 15.26
C PRO A 129 -1.76 -24.92 13.73
N TYR A 130 -2.65 -24.25 12.99
CA TYR A 130 -2.61 -24.11 11.53
C TYR A 130 -2.04 -22.75 11.07
N ALA A 131 -1.71 -21.85 11.99
CA ALA A 131 -0.97 -20.64 11.69
C ALA A 131 0.50 -21.02 11.58
N CYS A 132 0.98 -21.22 10.35
CA CYS A 132 2.40 -21.50 10.11
C CYS A 132 3.25 -20.34 10.63
N ASP A 133 3.94 -20.58 11.74
CA ASP A 133 4.97 -19.70 12.28
C ASP A 133 6.10 -19.56 11.25
N VAL A 134 6.21 -18.39 10.63
CA VAL A 134 7.45 -17.95 9.98
C VAL A 134 8.15 -16.98 10.93
N THR A 135 8.55 -17.48 12.09
CA THR A 135 9.58 -16.82 12.90
C THR A 135 10.69 -17.84 13.14
N SER A 136 11.62 -17.90 12.18
CA SER A 136 12.96 -18.42 12.46
C SER A 136 13.63 -17.47 13.45
N SER A 137 13.47 -17.78 14.74
CA SER A 137 14.42 -17.40 15.78
C SER A 137 15.23 -18.65 16.09
N ASP A 138 16.43 -18.74 15.56
CA ASP A 138 17.49 -19.54 16.17
C ASP A 138 18.83 -18.83 15.93
N THR A 139 19.43 -18.45 17.07
CA THR A 139 20.86 -18.22 17.38
C THR A 139 21.67 -17.24 16.53
#